data_AF-A0AAD0WR51-F1
#
_entry.id   AF-A0AAD0WR51-F1
#
_cell.length_a   1.000
_cell.length_b   1.000
_cell.length_c   1.000
_cell.angle_alpha   90.00
_cell.angle_beta   90.00
_cell.angle_gamma   90.00
#
_symmetry.space_group_name_H-M   'P 1'
#
loop_
_entity.id
_entity.type
_entity.pdbx_description
1 polymer ?
#
loop_
_entity_poly.entity_id
_entity_poly.type
_entity_poly.pdbx_seq_one_letter_code
_entity_poly.pdbx_strand_id
1 'polypeptide(L)'
;MIYNFWKNYQELLSYEQALSFDYRLDNIVIKLNEFFQRLIVKHIEKEEIIFYLAGSCIKSDIFRDLDMFFPISEDREMINNAMNKDYFEYENNSYTYRYKNDIYQLVYRERFKDATLKQIIDGFDFDSTKIVFECCYNTKKRLFTVLRCDMKMEFVNYINTRVNNLQKISVNPFVSLQRAIHFLKRGDDVPYSVFLGICSKIADIKIKENEDITKHFKILQGNPNKLDNIKEAITHFIEEKKEELGK
;
A
#
# COMPACT_ATOMS: atom_id res chain seq x y z
N MET A 1 -8.51 7.18 24.44
CA MET A 1 -7.61 6.93 23.30
C MET A 1 -6.34 6.30 23.83
N ILE A 2 -5.97 5.14 23.32
CA ILE A 2 -4.78 4.36 23.70
C ILE A 2 -3.52 5.03 23.15
N TYR A 3 -3.58 5.55 21.93
CA TYR A 3 -2.42 6.12 21.26
C TYR A 3 -2.34 7.64 21.45
N ASN A 4 -1.27 8.09 22.10
CA ASN A 4 -1.08 9.52 22.41
C ASN A 4 -0.86 10.40 21.17
N PHE A 5 -0.37 9.84 20.06
CA PHE A 5 -0.08 10.62 18.84
C PHE A 5 -1.34 11.22 18.21
N TRP A 6 -2.56 10.74 18.54
CA TRP A 6 -3.80 11.38 18.08
C TRP A 6 -3.94 12.82 18.59
N LYS A 7 -3.29 13.15 19.72
CA LYS A 7 -3.26 14.53 20.25
C LYS A 7 -2.64 15.52 19.25
N ASN A 8 -1.73 15.06 18.41
CA ASN A 8 -1.07 15.89 17.40
C ASN A 8 -2.00 16.24 16.21
N TYR A 9 -3.18 15.62 16.14
CA TYR A 9 -4.13 15.77 15.03
C TYR A 9 -5.49 16.30 15.49
N GLN A 10 -5.59 16.83 16.71
CA GLN A 10 -6.85 17.34 17.28
C GLN A 10 -7.42 18.53 16.51
N GLU A 11 -6.60 19.29 15.81
CA GLU A 11 -7.04 20.37 14.93
C GLU A 11 -7.60 19.86 13.59
N LEU A 12 -7.27 18.62 13.20
CA LEU A 12 -7.66 18.03 11.92
C LEU A 12 -8.81 17.02 12.05
N LEU A 13 -8.92 16.33 13.17
CA LEU A 13 -9.91 15.28 13.40
C LEU A 13 -10.91 15.68 14.48
N SER A 14 -12.18 15.34 14.26
CA SER A 14 -13.14 15.36 15.36
C SER A 14 -12.76 14.31 16.42
N TYR A 15 -13.21 14.52 17.65
CA TYR A 15 -12.98 13.56 18.74
C TYR A 15 -13.52 12.16 18.39
N GLU A 16 -14.69 12.09 17.75
CA GLU A 16 -15.31 10.83 17.32
C GLU A 16 -14.49 10.12 16.24
N GLN A 17 -13.94 10.87 15.27
CA GLN A 17 -13.05 10.32 14.24
C GLN A 17 -11.77 9.76 14.86
N ALA A 18 -11.13 10.53 15.74
CA ALA A 18 -9.93 10.10 16.44
C ALA A 18 -10.19 8.85 17.30
N LEU A 19 -11.33 8.79 18.00
CA LEU A 19 -11.72 7.62 18.78
C LEU A 19 -11.98 6.39 17.90
N SER A 20 -12.63 6.56 16.75
CA SER A 20 -12.87 5.47 15.79
C SER A 20 -11.56 4.93 15.22
N PHE A 21 -10.62 5.81 14.86
CA PHE A 21 -9.30 5.40 14.39
C PHE A 21 -8.47 4.72 15.47
N ASP A 22 -8.54 5.20 16.71
CA ASP A 22 -7.89 4.57 17.87
C ASP A 22 -8.38 3.14 18.08
N TYR A 23 -9.71 2.92 18.06
CA TYR A 23 -10.31 1.59 18.18
C TYR A 23 -9.91 0.65 17.05
N ARG A 24 -9.96 1.13 15.79
CA ARG A 24 -9.58 0.31 14.63
C ARG A 24 -8.10 -0.06 14.64
N LEU A 25 -7.24 0.89 15.02
CA LEU A 25 -5.82 0.63 15.15
C LEU A 25 -5.54 -0.40 16.23
N ASP A 26 -6.23 -0.33 17.37
CA ASP A 26 -6.09 -1.32 18.45
C ASP A 26 -6.47 -2.74 17.97
N ASN A 27 -7.57 -2.87 17.22
CA ASN A 27 -7.94 -4.14 16.60
C ASN A 27 -6.85 -4.68 15.66
N ILE A 28 -6.20 -3.81 14.89
CA ILE A 28 -5.08 -4.19 14.02
C ILE A 28 -3.89 -4.67 14.85
N VAL A 29 -3.57 -3.97 15.94
CA VAL A 29 -2.47 -4.32 16.85
C VAL A 29 -2.68 -5.69 17.48
N ILE A 30 -3.91 -5.99 17.90
CA ILE A 30 -4.28 -7.31 18.45
C ILE A 30 -4.08 -8.39 17.38
N LYS A 31 -4.60 -8.17 16.17
CA LYS A 31 -4.48 -9.13 15.06
C LYS A 31 -3.02 -9.38 14.65
N LEU A 32 -2.20 -8.34 14.55
CA LEU A 32 -0.77 -8.46 14.20
C LEU A 32 0.04 -9.14 15.31
N ASN A 33 -0.26 -8.84 16.57
CA ASN A 33 0.36 -9.56 17.69
C ASN A 33 0.04 -11.06 17.61
N GLU A 34 -1.23 -11.42 17.40
CA GLU A 34 -1.62 -12.82 17.26
C GLU A 34 -0.95 -13.47 16.03
N PHE A 35 -0.96 -12.79 14.89
CA PHE A 35 -0.31 -13.24 13.66
C PHE A 35 1.16 -13.58 13.90
N PHE A 36 1.96 -12.65 14.42
CA PHE A 36 3.38 -12.89 14.66
C PHE A 36 3.63 -13.94 15.75
N GLN A 37 2.89 -13.89 16.86
CA GLN A 37 3.07 -14.84 17.97
C GLN A 37 2.77 -16.28 17.56
N ARG A 38 1.81 -16.48 16.65
CA ARG A 38 1.38 -17.80 16.20
C ARG A 38 2.20 -18.32 15.02
N LEU A 39 2.59 -17.44 14.10
CA LEU A 39 3.22 -17.88 12.85
C LEU A 39 4.74 -17.80 12.88
N ILE A 40 5.39 -17.00 13.73
CA ILE A 40 6.85 -17.05 13.88
C ILE A 40 7.23 -18.31 14.66
N VAL A 41 7.70 -19.33 13.92
CA VAL A 41 8.04 -20.66 14.44
C VAL A 41 9.54 -20.90 14.58
N LYS A 42 10.38 -20.06 13.96
CA LYS A 42 11.84 -20.10 14.14
C LYS A 42 12.34 -18.91 14.96
N HIS A 43 13.50 -19.09 15.58
CA HIS A 43 14.17 -18.02 16.30
C HIS A 43 14.66 -16.93 15.34
N ILE A 44 14.56 -15.68 15.78
CA ILE A 44 15.06 -14.49 15.08
C ILE A 44 16.07 -13.82 16.02
N GLU A 45 17.31 -13.64 15.57
CA GLU A 45 18.39 -13.07 16.38
C GLU A 45 18.23 -11.56 16.63
N LYS A 46 17.76 -10.83 15.60
CA LYS A 46 17.55 -9.39 15.69
C LYS A 46 16.42 -9.08 16.67
N GLU A 47 16.66 -8.21 17.63
CA GLU A 47 15.70 -7.91 18.69
C GLU A 47 14.53 -7.04 18.22
N GLU A 48 14.82 -5.98 17.47
CA GLU A 48 13.81 -5.01 17.03
C GLU A 48 13.76 -4.96 15.51
N ILE A 49 12.56 -5.13 14.97
CA ILE A 49 12.29 -5.05 13.53
C ILE A 49 11.31 -3.91 13.30
N ILE A 50 11.79 -2.88 12.59
CA ILE A 50 11.01 -1.69 12.25
C ILE A 50 10.36 -1.86 10.88
N PHE A 51 9.08 -1.54 10.80
CA PHE A 51 8.33 -1.52 9.55
C PHE A 51 7.18 -0.52 9.64
N TYR A 52 6.56 -0.26 8.50
CA TYR A 52 5.50 0.72 8.35
C TYR A 52 4.18 0.07 7.95
N LEU A 53 3.08 0.43 8.61
CA LEU A 53 1.74 0.04 8.20
C LEU A 53 1.11 1.14 7.36
N ALA A 54 0.65 0.79 6.16
CA ALA A 54 -0.21 1.70 5.39
C ALA A 54 -1.55 1.86 6.11
N GLY A 55 -2.00 3.09 6.35
CA GLY A 55 -3.22 3.35 7.12
C GLY A 55 -4.52 3.09 6.36
N SER A 56 -4.48 2.37 5.22
CA SER A 56 -5.70 1.85 4.60
C SER A 56 -6.49 0.95 5.56
N CYS A 57 -5.79 0.30 6.50
CA CYS A 57 -6.33 -0.60 7.51
C CYS A 57 -7.29 0.08 8.50
N ILE A 58 -7.18 1.39 8.75
CA ILE A 58 -8.05 2.11 9.70
C ILE A 58 -9.32 2.72 9.07
N LYS A 59 -9.51 2.55 7.75
CA LYS A 59 -10.63 3.16 7.02
C LYS A 59 -11.98 2.49 7.25
N SER A 60 -11.97 1.25 7.72
CA SER A 60 -13.15 0.43 7.98
C SER A 60 -12.86 -0.58 9.09
N ASP A 61 -13.91 -1.08 9.73
CA ASP A 61 -13.78 -2.07 10.81
C ASP A 61 -13.31 -3.44 10.29
N ILE A 62 -13.53 -3.69 9.01
CA ILE A 62 -13.05 -4.87 8.29
C ILE A 62 -12.02 -4.40 7.26
N PHE A 63 -10.84 -5.00 7.29
CA PHE A 63 -9.84 -4.87 6.23
C PHE A 63 -9.70 -6.20 5.50
N ARG A 64 -9.30 -6.14 4.23
CA ARG A 64 -9.09 -7.33 3.41
C ARG A 64 -7.63 -7.79 3.49
N ASP A 65 -6.74 -6.82 3.42
CA ASP A 65 -5.31 -6.95 3.31
C ASP A 65 -4.64 -5.91 4.22
N LEU A 66 -3.53 -6.32 4.84
CA LEU A 66 -2.70 -5.49 5.69
C LEU A 66 -1.27 -5.51 5.16
N ASP A 67 -0.85 -4.36 4.62
CA ASP A 67 0.47 -4.16 4.06
C ASP A 67 1.46 -3.69 5.14
N MET A 68 2.48 -4.52 5.40
CA MET A 68 3.64 -4.20 6.24
C MET A 68 4.82 -3.85 5.34
N PHE A 69 5.15 -2.57 5.24
CA PHE A 69 6.27 -2.07 4.45
C PHE A 69 7.56 -2.10 5.26
N PHE A 70 8.47 -2.98 4.89
CA PHE A 70 9.81 -3.06 5.46
C PHE A 70 10.74 -2.13 4.68
N PRO A 71 11.39 -1.15 5.32
CA PRO A 71 12.39 -0.31 4.65
C PRO A 71 13.71 -1.05 4.42
N ILE A 72 13.97 -2.11 5.18
CA ILE A 72 15.16 -2.96 5.10
C ILE A 72 14.71 -4.33 4.57
N SER A 73 15.24 -4.76 3.42
CA SER A 73 14.81 -6.01 2.79
C SER A 73 15.20 -7.23 3.64
N GLU A 74 16.34 -7.18 4.30
CA GLU A 74 16.87 -8.23 5.15
C GLU A 74 15.93 -8.52 6.33
N ASP A 75 15.30 -7.48 6.89
CA ASP A 75 14.31 -7.64 7.96
C ASP A 75 13.04 -8.35 7.46
N ARG A 76 12.59 -8.01 6.25
CA ARG A 76 11.47 -8.69 5.60
C ARG A 76 11.79 -10.17 5.37
N GLU A 77 12.96 -10.48 4.82
CA GLU A 77 13.41 -11.85 4.59
C GLU A 77 13.53 -12.63 5.89
N MET A 78 14.08 -12.00 6.93
CA MET A 78 14.26 -12.61 8.24
C MET A 78 12.91 -13.00 8.86
N ILE A 79 11.93 -12.09 8.87
CA ILE A 79 10.55 -12.42 9.28
C ILE A 79 10.02 -13.55 8.42
N ASN A 80 10.05 -13.41 7.09
CA ASN A 80 9.52 -14.40 6.17
C ASN A 80 10.11 -15.80 6.44
N ASN A 81 11.41 -15.93 6.60
CA ASN A 81 12.11 -17.20 6.81
C ASN A 81 11.78 -17.87 8.15
N ALA A 82 11.38 -17.08 9.14
CA ALA A 82 10.96 -17.55 10.46
C ALA A 82 9.47 -17.90 10.56
N MET A 83 8.66 -17.47 9.60
CA MET A 83 7.22 -17.71 9.56
C MET A 83 6.88 -19.14 9.12
N ASN A 84 5.78 -19.68 9.64
CA ASN A 84 5.21 -20.95 9.22
C ASN A 84 4.70 -20.84 7.78
N LYS A 85 5.28 -21.66 6.89
CA LYS A 85 5.00 -21.66 5.46
C LYS A 85 3.68 -22.33 5.09
N ASP A 86 3.04 -23.05 6.00
CA ASP A 86 1.70 -23.62 5.78
C ASP A 86 0.62 -22.54 5.56
N TYR A 87 0.88 -21.32 6.04
CA TYR A 87 0.00 -20.15 5.88
C TYR A 87 0.42 -19.23 4.73
N PHE A 88 1.48 -19.59 4.00
CA PHE A 88 1.94 -18.82 2.85
C PHE A 88 1.03 -19.08 1.64
N GLU A 89 0.63 -18.02 0.97
CA GLU A 89 -0.27 -18.09 -0.18
C GLU A 89 0.49 -17.95 -1.50
N TYR A 90 1.20 -16.82 -1.68
CA TYR A 90 1.94 -16.52 -2.89
C TYR A 90 2.91 -15.35 -2.69
N GLU A 91 3.83 -15.21 -3.64
CA GLU A 91 4.71 -14.05 -3.76
C GLU A 91 4.33 -13.22 -5.00
N ASN A 92 3.94 -11.97 -4.78
CA ASN A 92 3.72 -11.01 -5.88
C ASN A 92 4.02 -9.59 -5.39
N ASN A 93 5.27 -9.16 -5.52
CA ASN A 93 5.80 -7.91 -4.94
C ASN A 93 5.73 -7.83 -3.40
N SER A 94 5.30 -8.91 -2.73
CA SER A 94 5.23 -9.09 -1.29
C SER A 94 5.15 -10.58 -0.97
N TYR A 95 5.57 -10.98 0.23
CA TYR A 95 5.22 -12.30 0.76
C TYR A 95 3.83 -12.24 1.39
N THR A 96 2.89 -12.98 0.82
CA THR A 96 1.50 -12.95 1.23
C THR A 96 1.16 -14.17 2.09
N TYR A 97 0.63 -13.90 3.27
CA TYR A 97 0.15 -14.91 4.22
C TYR A 97 -1.34 -14.75 4.43
N ARG A 98 -2.06 -15.87 4.54
CA ARG A 98 -3.44 -15.89 5.01
C ARG A 98 -3.45 -16.50 6.39
N TYR A 99 -4.00 -15.77 7.36
CA TYR A 99 -4.22 -16.29 8.69
C TYR A 99 -5.63 -15.96 9.14
N LYS A 100 -6.39 -17.00 9.51
CA LYS A 100 -7.85 -16.93 9.67
C LYS A 100 -8.48 -16.36 8.39
N ASN A 101 -9.20 -15.25 8.50
CA ASN A 101 -9.92 -14.60 7.40
C ASN A 101 -9.18 -13.39 6.82
N ASP A 102 -8.01 -13.04 7.36
CA ASP A 102 -7.27 -11.83 7.00
C ASP A 102 -6.04 -12.16 6.14
N ILE A 103 -5.66 -11.23 5.26
CA ILE A 103 -4.45 -11.30 4.45
C ILE A 103 -3.39 -10.36 5.02
N TYR A 104 -2.17 -10.86 5.19
CA TYR A 104 -1.01 -10.14 5.71
C TYR A 104 0.08 -10.14 4.65
N GLN A 105 0.60 -8.97 4.31
CA GLN A 105 1.58 -8.82 3.24
C GLN A 105 2.87 -8.21 3.78
N LEU A 106 3.96 -8.96 3.66
CA LEU A 106 5.31 -8.46 3.94
C LEU A 106 5.85 -7.81 2.67
N VAL A 107 5.82 -6.48 2.63
CA VAL A 107 6.12 -5.69 1.44
C VAL A 107 7.51 -5.07 1.56
N TYR A 108 8.32 -5.19 0.52
CA TYR A 108 9.53 -4.39 0.34
C TYR A 108 9.47 -3.80 -1.06
N ARG A 109 9.80 -2.52 -1.19
CA ARG A 109 9.89 -1.85 -2.49
C ARG A 109 11.18 -1.05 -2.52
N GLU A 110 11.95 -1.22 -3.58
CA GLU A 110 13.26 -0.56 -3.70
C GLU A 110 13.17 0.97 -3.56
N ARG A 111 12.08 1.58 -4.04
CA ARG A 111 11.82 3.03 -3.87
C ARG A 111 11.66 3.49 -2.42
N PHE A 112 11.48 2.55 -1.49
CA PHE A 112 11.30 2.75 -0.06
C PHE A 112 12.43 2.15 0.77
N LYS A 113 13.54 1.79 0.11
CA LYS A 113 14.75 1.35 0.78
C LYS A 113 15.24 2.45 1.73
N ASP A 114 15.51 2.08 2.98
CA ASP A 114 15.97 2.97 4.05
C ASP A 114 15.04 4.20 4.28
N ALA A 115 13.78 4.11 3.81
CA ALA A 115 12.85 5.22 3.88
C ALA A 115 12.39 5.46 5.32
N THR A 116 12.38 6.73 5.70
CA THR A 116 11.74 7.21 6.91
C THR A 116 10.21 7.21 6.79
N LEU A 117 9.51 7.30 7.92
CA LEU A 117 8.05 7.44 7.97
C LEU A 117 7.52 8.51 7.00
N LYS A 118 8.16 9.68 6.96
CA LYS A 118 7.80 10.80 6.08
C LYS A 118 8.00 10.45 4.59
N GLN A 119 9.07 9.74 4.25
CA GLN A 119 9.32 9.35 2.86
C GLN A 119 8.33 8.28 2.37
N ILE A 120 7.90 7.36 3.24
CA ILE A 120 6.86 6.37 2.90
C ILE A 120 5.55 7.06 2.54
N ILE A 121 5.07 7.96 3.42
CA ILE A 121 3.79 8.67 3.22
C ILE A 121 3.83 9.58 1.98
N ASP A 122 4.95 10.26 1.75
CA ASP A 122 5.12 11.12 0.59
C ASP A 122 5.14 10.30 -0.72
N GLY A 123 5.65 9.08 -0.68
CA GLY A 123 5.67 8.16 -1.84
C GLY A 123 4.36 7.42 -2.11
N PHE A 124 3.31 7.61 -1.30
CA PHE A 124 1.96 7.17 -1.64
C PHE A 124 1.25 8.16 -2.55
N ASP A 125 0.50 7.64 -3.53
CA ASP A 125 0.05 8.45 -4.67
C ASP A 125 -1.34 9.08 -4.43
N PHE A 126 -2.20 8.41 -3.66
CA PHE A 126 -3.61 8.75 -3.48
C PHE A 126 -3.88 9.31 -2.08
N ASP A 127 -4.80 10.27 -1.98
CA ASP A 127 -5.22 10.90 -0.73
C ASP A 127 -5.63 9.87 0.34
N SER A 128 -6.39 8.84 -0.05
CA SER A 128 -6.87 7.77 0.85
C SER A 128 -5.79 6.85 1.43
N THR A 129 -4.53 7.09 1.04
CA THR A 129 -3.34 6.38 1.52
C THR A 129 -2.36 7.29 2.25
N LYS A 130 -2.65 8.58 2.40
CA LYS A 130 -1.78 9.57 3.06
C LYS A 130 -1.83 9.50 4.60
N ILE A 131 -1.64 8.30 5.12
CA ILE A 131 -1.47 8.00 6.54
C ILE A 131 -0.60 6.75 6.69
N VAL A 132 0.37 6.80 7.60
CA VAL A 132 1.32 5.72 7.84
C VAL A 132 1.61 5.60 9.32
N PHE A 133 1.75 4.38 9.79
CA PHE A 133 2.18 4.09 11.16
C PHE A 133 3.59 3.49 11.15
N GLU A 134 4.48 4.04 11.95
CA GLU A 134 5.77 3.41 12.27
C GLU A 134 5.55 2.40 13.39
N CYS A 135 6.03 1.18 13.18
CA CYS A 135 5.82 0.07 14.09
C CYS A 135 7.13 -0.65 14.40
N CYS A 136 7.17 -1.29 15.56
CA CYS A 136 8.24 -2.17 15.97
C CYS A 136 7.66 -3.53 16.37
N TYR A 137 8.27 -4.59 15.88
CA TYR A 137 8.11 -5.92 16.45
C TYR A 137 9.37 -6.28 17.25
N ASN A 138 9.20 -6.44 18.57
CA ASN A 138 10.26 -6.93 19.44
C ASN A 138 10.21 -8.47 19.47
N THR A 139 11.21 -9.12 18.90
CA THR A 139 11.25 -10.58 18.70
C THR A 139 11.45 -11.35 19.99
N LYS A 140 12.16 -10.78 20.98
CA LYS A 140 12.36 -11.39 22.30
C LYS A 140 11.08 -11.38 23.13
N LYS A 141 10.39 -10.24 23.16
CA LYS A 141 9.11 -10.07 23.86
C LYS A 141 7.93 -10.64 23.07
N ARG A 142 8.14 -10.92 21.77
CA ARG A 142 7.10 -11.28 20.80
C ARG A 142 5.93 -10.29 20.82
N LEU A 143 6.28 -9.01 20.83
CA LEU A 143 5.34 -7.91 21.00
C LEU A 143 5.46 -6.94 19.82
N PHE A 144 4.36 -6.75 19.12
CA PHE A 144 4.15 -5.70 18.14
C PHE A 144 3.64 -4.44 18.84
N THR A 145 4.19 -3.29 18.45
CA THR A 145 3.82 -1.97 19.00
C THR A 145 3.82 -0.92 17.89
N VAL A 146 2.82 -0.04 17.91
CA VAL A 146 2.79 1.16 17.06
C VAL A 146 3.50 2.29 17.79
N LEU A 147 4.54 2.85 17.17
CA LEU A 147 5.39 3.88 17.76
C LEU A 147 4.88 5.29 17.45
N ARG A 148 4.60 5.55 16.17
CA ARG A 148 4.27 6.90 15.66
C ARG A 148 3.29 6.81 14.50
N CYS A 149 2.61 7.91 14.23
CA CYS A 149 1.73 8.10 13.09
C CYS A 149 2.10 9.40 12.37
N ASP A 150 2.22 9.35 11.04
CA ASP A 150 2.22 10.52 10.18
C ASP A 150 0.92 10.47 9.36
N MET A 151 0.11 11.52 9.45
CA MET A 151 -1.15 11.67 8.71
C MET A 151 -1.15 13.02 8.02
N LYS A 152 -1.40 13.05 6.71
CA LYS A 152 -1.49 14.30 5.95
C LYS A 152 -2.93 14.78 5.82
N MET A 153 -3.09 16.07 5.52
CA MET A 153 -4.40 16.69 5.36
C MET A 153 -5.20 16.04 4.23
N GLU A 154 -4.54 15.58 3.18
CA GLU A 154 -5.12 14.84 2.06
C GLU A 154 -5.95 13.64 2.55
N PHE A 155 -5.43 12.88 3.52
CA PHE A 155 -6.17 11.77 4.09
C PHE A 155 -7.40 12.23 4.88
N VAL A 156 -7.28 13.31 5.63
CA VAL A 156 -8.40 13.90 6.40
C VAL A 156 -9.50 14.39 5.46
N ASN A 157 -9.13 15.08 4.37
CA ASN A 157 -10.05 15.48 3.30
C ASN A 157 -10.76 14.28 2.69
N TYR A 158 -10.02 13.22 2.38
CA TYR A 158 -10.59 11.99 1.85
C TYR A 158 -11.60 11.36 2.83
N ILE A 159 -11.28 11.30 4.14
CA ILE A 159 -12.21 10.74 5.14
C ILE A 159 -13.52 11.54 5.21
N ASN A 160 -13.43 12.87 5.09
CA ASN A 160 -14.58 13.76 5.19
C ASN A 160 -15.44 13.79 3.91
N THR A 161 -14.84 13.61 2.74
CA THR A 161 -15.51 13.81 1.45
C THR A 161 -15.71 12.53 0.63
N ARG A 162 -14.94 11.48 0.92
CA ARG A 162 -14.75 10.29 0.08
C ARG A 162 -14.20 10.55 -1.32
N VAL A 163 -13.76 11.78 -1.60
CA VAL A 163 -13.06 12.15 -2.84
C VAL A 163 -11.60 11.76 -2.71
N ASN A 164 -11.11 10.97 -3.66
CA ASN A 164 -9.77 10.40 -3.65
C ASN A 164 -8.94 10.96 -4.81
N ASN A 165 -8.25 12.08 -4.58
CA ASN A 165 -7.38 12.67 -5.58
C ASN A 165 -6.07 11.88 -5.73
N LEU A 166 -5.41 12.13 -6.85
CA LEU A 166 -4.10 11.59 -7.18
C LEU A 166 -3.07 12.73 -7.11
N GLN A 167 -2.19 12.68 -6.11
CA GLN A 167 -1.13 13.67 -5.91
C GLN A 167 -0.01 13.53 -6.95
N LYS A 168 0.27 12.28 -7.34
CA LYS A 168 1.31 11.96 -8.30
C LYS A 168 0.91 10.77 -9.15
N ILE A 169 0.98 10.92 -10.46
CA ILE A 169 0.80 9.77 -11.36
C ILE A 169 2.08 8.92 -11.29
N SER A 170 1.92 7.61 -11.08
CA SER A 170 2.99 6.62 -11.06
C SER A 170 3.89 6.74 -12.30
N VAL A 171 5.15 6.33 -12.19
CA VAL A 171 6.05 6.21 -13.35
C VAL A 171 5.44 5.29 -14.41
N ASN A 172 4.79 4.22 -13.97
CA ASN A 172 3.90 3.43 -14.81
C ASN A 172 2.45 3.92 -14.60
N PRO A 173 1.90 4.76 -15.49
CA PRO A 173 0.60 5.39 -15.29
C PRO A 173 -0.57 4.39 -15.30
N PHE A 174 -0.41 3.21 -15.88
CA PHE A 174 -1.44 2.16 -15.83
C PHE A 174 -1.68 1.63 -14.41
N VAL A 175 -0.67 1.67 -13.53
CA VAL A 175 -0.85 1.36 -12.09
C VAL A 175 -1.77 2.38 -11.43
N SER A 176 -1.61 3.67 -11.76
CA SER A 176 -2.51 4.73 -11.27
C SER A 176 -3.93 4.54 -11.81
N LEU A 177 -4.08 4.20 -13.10
CA LEU A 177 -5.38 3.92 -13.71
C LEU A 177 -6.09 2.76 -13.00
N GLN A 178 -5.37 1.66 -12.81
CA GLN A 178 -5.89 0.47 -12.16
C GLN A 178 -6.38 0.77 -10.74
N ARG A 179 -5.60 1.54 -9.97
CA ARG A 179 -5.98 1.96 -8.61
C ARG A 179 -7.19 2.90 -8.62
N ALA A 180 -7.23 3.88 -9.52
CA ALA A 180 -8.37 4.78 -9.68
C ALA A 180 -9.68 4.01 -9.94
N ILE A 181 -9.67 3.06 -10.89
CA ILE A 181 -10.82 2.19 -11.18
C ILE A 181 -11.20 1.35 -9.96
N HIS A 182 -10.22 0.84 -9.22
CA HIS A 182 -10.45 0.03 -8.03
C HIS A 182 -11.11 0.84 -6.91
N PHE A 183 -10.71 2.09 -6.71
CA PHE A 183 -11.34 3.00 -5.75
C PHE A 183 -12.80 3.31 -6.14
N LEU A 184 -13.07 3.63 -7.41
CA LEU A 184 -14.45 3.80 -7.90
C LEU A 184 -15.32 2.58 -7.63
N LYS A 185 -14.81 1.36 -7.89
CA LYS A 185 -15.55 0.11 -7.64
C LYS A 185 -15.85 -0.14 -6.17
N ARG A 186 -15.11 0.48 -5.25
CA ARG A 186 -15.34 0.41 -3.81
C ARG A 186 -16.24 1.54 -3.29
N GLY A 187 -16.70 2.43 -4.17
CA GLY A 187 -17.59 3.54 -3.83
C GLY A 187 -16.87 4.82 -3.42
N ASP A 188 -15.55 4.90 -3.58
CA ASP A 188 -14.85 6.18 -3.48
C ASP A 188 -15.16 7.04 -4.71
N ASP A 189 -15.23 8.36 -4.56
CA ASP A 189 -15.27 9.28 -5.70
C ASP A 189 -13.84 9.53 -6.20
N VAL A 190 -13.62 9.38 -7.50
CA VAL A 190 -12.34 9.67 -8.13
C VAL A 190 -12.61 10.72 -9.20
N PRO A 191 -12.13 11.97 -9.03
CA PRO A 191 -12.46 13.06 -9.94
C PRO A 191 -12.08 12.74 -11.39
N TYR A 192 -12.90 13.17 -12.33
CA TYR A 192 -12.63 12.96 -13.76
C TYR A 192 -11.27 13.54 -14.20
N SER A 193 -10.85 14.65 -13.60
CA SER A 193 -9.52 15.25 -13.82
C SER A 193 -8.37 14.29 -13.49
N VAL A 194 -8.52 13.38 -12.52
CA VAL A 194 -7.54 12.34 -12.23
C VAL A 194 -7.39 11.40 -13.42
N PHE A 195 -8.51 10.95 -14.02
CA PHE A 195 -8.47 10.10 -15.21
C PHE A 195 -7.85 10.81 -16.39
N LEU A 196 -8.22 12.08 -16.64
CA LEU A 196 -7.61 12.89 -17.70
C LEU A 196 -6.09 13.00 -17.52
N GLY A 197 -5.62 13.27 -16.31
CA GLY A 197 -4.19 13.34 -16.02
C GLY A 197 -3.47 12.01 -16.27
N ILE A 198 -4.05 10.89 -15.81
CA ILE A 198 -3.51 9.55 -16.05
C ILE A 198 -3.45 9.24 -17.55
N CYS A 199 -4.53 9.50 -18.29
CA CYS A 199 -4.60 9.29 -19.74
C CYS A 199 -3.60 10.17 -20.49
N SER A 200 -3.43 11.43 -20.10
CA SER A 200 -2.40 12.31 -20.66
C SER A 200 -1.01 11.70 -20.48
N LYS A 201 -0.69 11.21 -19.28
CA LYS A 201 0.62 10.60 -19.02
C LYS A 201 0.81 9.27 -19.75
N ILE A 202 -0.25 8.50 -19.96
CA ILE A 202 -0.23 7.32 -20.83
C ILE A 202 0.11 7.74 -22.27
N ALA A 203 -0.49 8.81 -22.77
CA ALA A 203 -0.17 9.36 -24.09
C ALA A 203 1.26 9.93 -24.20
N ASP A 204 1.80 10.46 -23.10
CA ASP A 204 3.16 10.98 -23.02
C ASP A 204 4.24 9.90 -22.85
N ILE A 205 3.89 8.61 -22.85
CA ILE A 205 4.88 7.53 -22.85
C ILE A 205 5.70 7.66 -24.14
N LYS A 206 6.83 8.37 -24.04
CA LYS A 206 7.80 8.55 -25.13
C LYS A 206 8.40 7.20 -25.44
N ILE A 207 7.82 6.53 -26.43
CA ILE A 207 8.33 5.30 -26.99
C ILE A 207 9.70 5.63 -27.58
N LYS A 208 10.78 5.35 -26.84
CA LYS A 208 12.09 5.21 -27.48
C LYS A 208 11.97 3.97 -28.37
N GLU A 209 12.52 4.01 -29.58
CA GLU A 209 12.36 2.97 -30.61
C GLU A 209 12.65 1.52 -30.13
N ASN A 210 13.35 1.35 -28.99
CA ASN A 210 13.70 0.06 -28.37
C ASN A 210 13.17 -0.14 -26.94
N GLU A 211 12.08 0.51 -26.54
CA GLU A 211 11.50 0.34 -25.21
C GLU A 211 10.73 -0.99 -25.09
N ASP A 212 11.21 -1.88 -24.21
CA ASP A 212 10.54 -3.14 -23.88
C ASP A 212 9.19 -2.88 -23.21
N ILE A 213 8.10 -3.15 -23.95
CA ILE A 213 6.70 -2.97 -23.52
C ILE A 213 6.40 -3.78 -22.25
N THR A 214 7.06 -4.93 -22.06
CA THR A 214 6.79 -5.81 -20.92
C THR A 214 7.08 -5.15 -19.57
N LYS A 215 7.92 -4.11 -19.54
CA LYS A 215 8.18 -3.35 -18.32
C LYS A 215 6.95 -2.62 -17.79
N HIS A 216 5.99 -2.25 -18.65
CA HIS A 216 4.72 -1.65 -18.27
C HIS A 216 3.76 -2.67 -17.64
N PHE A 217 4.03 -3.97 -17.83
CA PHE A 217 3.23 -5.05 -17.27
C PHE A 217 3.75 -5.55 -15.91
N LYS A 218 5.05 -5.41 -15.64
CA LYS A 218 5.70 -5.94 -14.42
C LYS A 218 5.06 -5.49 -13.10
N ILE A 219 4.39 -4.33 -13.09
CA ILE A 219 3.83 -3.71 -11.88
C ILE A 219 2.29 -3.80 -11.86
N LEU A 220 1.66 -4.34 -12.91
CA LEU A 220 0.22 -4.52 -12.95
C LEU A 220 -0.18 -5.70 -12.04
N GLN A 221 -1.20 -5.49 -11.22
CA GLN A 221 -1.70 -6.50 -10.29
C GLN A 221 -3.15 -6.85 -10.60
N GLY A 222 -3.71 -7.92 -10.05
CA GLY A 222 -5.15 -8.22 -10.15
C GLY A 222 -5.51 -9.56 -10.77
N ASN A 223 -6.79 -9.73 -11.09
CA ASN A 223 -7.32 -10.98 -11.65
C ASN A 223 -6.71 -11.24 -13.06
N PRO A 224 -6.23 -12.46 -13.35
CA PRO A 224 -5.58 -12.81 -14.62
C PRO A 224 -6.38 -12.38 -15.86
N ASN A 225 -7.68 -12.68 -15.89
CA ASN A 225 -8.54 -12.38 -17.04
C ASN A 225 -8.75 -10.87 -17.23
N LYS A 226 -8.74 -10.08 -16.15
CA LYS A 226 -8.86 -8.62 -16.23
C LYS A 226 -7.51 -7.96 -16.55
N LEU A 227 -6.41 -8.59 -16.12
CA LEU A 227 -5.05 -8.17 -16.44
C LEU A 227 -4.77 -8.32 -17.93
N ASP A 228 -5.21 -9.40 -18.56
CA ASP A 228 -4.94 -9.64 -19.98
C ASP A 228 -5.62 -8.60 -20.86
N ASN A 229 -6.88 -8.22 -20.58
CA ASN A 229 -7.53 -7.11 -21.28
C ASN A 229 -6.80 -5.77 -21.09
N ILE A 230 -6.23 -5.52 -19.90
CA ILE A 230 -5.45 -4.31 -19.64
C ILE A 230 -4.13 -4.35 -20.41
N LYS A 231 -3.43 -5.49 -20.42
CA LYS A 231 -2.20 -5.69 -21.19
C LYS A 231 -2.46 -5.48 -22.68
N GLU A 232 -3.54 -6.06 -23.20
CA GLU A 232 -3.95 -5.92 -24.60
C GLU A 232 -4.24 -4.45 -24.95
N ALA A 233 -5.01 -3.74 -24.12
CA ALA A 233 -5.28 -2.32 -24.31
C ALA A 233 -4.00 -1.46 -24.28
N ILE A 234 -3.05 -1.78 -23.39
CA ILE A 234 -1.75 -1.11 -23.33
C ILE A 234 -0.94 -1.39 -24.61
N THR A 235 -0.86 -2.64 -25.03
CA THR A 235 -0.13 -3.05 -26.24
C THR A 235 -0.72 -2.33 -27.46
N HIS A 236 -2.03 -2.38 -27.63
CA HIS A 236 -2.75 -1.73 -28.73
C HIS A 236 -2.49 -0.22 -28.75
N PHE A 237 -2.61 0.45 -27.60
CA PHE A 237 -2.36 1.89 -27.51
C PHE A 237 -0.92 2.25 -27.89
N ILE A 238 0.06 1.46 -27.44
CA ILE A 238 1.47 1.66 -27.77
C ILE A 238 1.72 1.43 -29.27
N GLU A 239 1.10 0.41 -29.86
CA GLU A 239 1.18 0.12 -31.29
C GLU A 239 0.59 1.25 -32.14
N GLU A 240 -0.63 1.72 -31.83
CA GLU A 240 -1.25 2.87 -32.50
C GLU A 240 -0.35 4.13 -32.41
N LYS A 241 0.25 4.40 -31.24
CA LYS A 241 1.15 5.54 -31.07
C LYS A 241 2.46 5.41 -31.86
N LYS A 242 2.99 4.19 -32.05
CA LYS A 242 4.15 3.97 -32.93
C LYS A 242 3.79 4.25 -34.39
N GLU A 243 2.61 3.82 -34.84
CA GLU A 243 2.13 4.09 -36.20
C GLU A 243 1.92 5.58 -36.47
N GLU A 244 1.44 6.34 -35.48
CA GLU A 244 1.29 7.80 -35.58
C GLU A 244 2.64 8.55 -35.68
N LEU A 245 3.69 8.06 -35.01
CA LEU A 245 5.03 8.68 -35.00
C LEU A 245 5.92 8.26 -36.18
N GLY A 246 5.62 7.12 -36.81
CA GLY A 246 6.29 6.62 -38.02
C GLY A 246 5.70 7.16 -39.33
N LYS A 247 4.65 7.98 -39.26
CA LYS A 247 4.09 8.80 -40.36
C LYS A 247 4.56 10.25 -40.24
#